data_AF-A0A8T3S407-F1
#
_entry.id   AF-A0A8T3S407-F1
#
_cell.length_a   1.000
_cell.length_b   1.000
_cell.length_c   1.000
_cell.angle_alpha   90.00
_cell.angle_beta   90.00
_cell.angle_gamma   90.00
#
_symmetry.space_group_name_H-M   'P 1'
#
loop_
_entity.id
_entity.type
_entity.pdbx_description
1 polymer ?
#
loop_
_entity_poly.entity_id
_entity_poly.type
_entity_poly.pdbx_seq_one_letter_code
_entity_poly.pdbx_strand_id
1 'polypeptide(L)'
;MTREVRIGAGILAALGAFVFFMLVVGSLGATRPEVDPLTVEEALAGEWGSDEIFVTGWYAELDADCTGDDGGADATVAWLQRDCPLRVLLPHQPADGVSQEELIRDGLRLAAPLGNAFPSRADPAGPNLRIQQLVFEGHFDDDAATACVPERVERCRSTLVVSDYDELVR
;
A
#
# COMPACT_ATOMS: atom_id res chain seq x y z
N MET A 1 -59.35 -5.00 -11.65
CA MET A 1 -58.04 -5.12 -10.96
C MET A 1 -58.30 -5.48 -9.51
N THR A 2 -57.93 -6.68 -9.07
CA THR A 2 -58.23 -7.21 -7.73
C THR A 2 -57.25 -6.64 -6.67
N ARG A 3 -57.65 -6.67 -5.40
CA ARG A 3 -56.87 -6.12 -4.26
C ARG A 3 -55.48 -6.75 -4.17
N GLU A 4 -55.37 -8.03 -4.49
CA GLU A 4 -54.12 -8.80 -4.50
C GLU A 4 -53.13 -8.29 -5.54
N VAL A 5 -53.62 -7.91 -6.73
CA VAL A 5 -52.78 -7.34 -7.80
C VAL A 5 -52.20 -5.98 -7.38
N ARG A 6 -52.96 -5.17 -6.64
CA ARG A 6 -52.47 -3.87 -6.12
C ARG A 6 -51.41 -4.04 -5.04
N ILE A 7 -51.58 -5.02 -4.15
CA ILE A 7 -50.60 -5.32 -3.09
C ILE A 7 -49.32 -5.87 -3.72
N GLY A 8 -49.43 -6.81 -4.67
CA GLY A 8 -48.28 -7.36 -5.38
C GLY A 8 -47.50 -6.30 -6.16
N ALA A 9 -48.20 -5.39 -6.86
CA ALA A 9 -47.55 -4.27 -7.56
C ALA A 9 -46.84 -3.30 -6.60
N GLY A 10 -47.42 -3.04 -5.43
CA GLY A 10 -46.81 -2.19 -4.40
C GLY A 10 -45.52 -2.78 -3.84
N ILE A 11 -45.49 -4.10 -3.58
CA ILE A 11 -44.30 -4.80 -3.09
C ILE A 11 -43.17 -4.74 -4.14
N LEU A 12 -43.49 -5.03 -5.41
CA LEU A 12 -42.51 -4.95 -6.51
C LEU A 12 -41.92 -3.55 -6.68
N ALA A 13 -42.76 -2.52 -6.61
CA ALA A 13 -42.31 -1.14 -6.70
C ALA A 13 -41.39 -0.76 -5.52
N ALA A 14 -41.73 -1.17 -4.30
CA ALA A 14 -40.90 -0.92 -3.12
C ALA A 14 -39.55 -1.64 -3.21
N LEU A 15 -39.53 -2.88 -3.69
CA LEU A 15 -38.30 -3.67 -3.83
C LEU A 15 -37.40 -3.09 -4.93
N GLY A 16 -37.98 -2.67 -6.06
CA GLY A 16 -37.27 -1.97 -7.12
C GLY A 16 -36.68 -0.63 -6.65
N ALA A 17 -37.43 0.15 -5.87
CA ALA A 17 -36.95 1.40 -5.29
C ALA A 17 -35.81 1.16 -4.28
N PHE A 18 -35.89 0.09 -3.48
CA PHE A 18 -34.84 -0.26 -2.53
C PHE A 18 -33.53 -0.67 -3.24
N VAL A 19 -33.61 -1.53 -4.27
CA VAL A 19 -32.44 -1.90 -5.07
C VAL A 19 -31.85 -0.67 -5.77
N PHE A 20 -32.69 0.18 -6.36
CA PHE A 20 -32.23 1.43 -6.98
C PHE A 20 -31.54 2.34 -5.96
N PHE A 21 -32.10 2.48 -4.76
CA PHE A 21 -31.48 3.26 -3.69
C PHE A 21 -30.12 2.68 -3.28
N MET A 22 -30.00 1.37 -3.10
CA MET A 22 -28.70 0.74 -2.81
C MET A 22 -27.69 0.94 -3.94
N LEU A 23 -28.12 0.89 -5.20
CA LEU A 23 -27.24 1.12 -6.35
C LEU A 23 -26.81 2.59 -6.44
N VAL A 24 -27.72 3.54 -6.22
CA VAL A 24 -27.39 4.98 -6.29
C VAL A 24 -26.53 5.40 -5.11
N VAL A 25 -26.88 5.00 -3.88
CA VAL A 25 -26.08 5.33 -2.69
C VAL A 25 -24.74 4.59 -2.71
N GLY A 26 -24.72 3.35 -3.21
CA GLY A 26 -23.48 2.60 -3.41
C GLY A 26 -22.60 3.17 -4.54
N SER A 27 -23.19 3.73 -5.60
CA SER A 27 -22.44 4.35 -6.70
C SER A 27 -21.99 5.78 -6.40
N LEU A 28 -22.67 6.47 -5.48
CA LEU A 28 -22.20 7.71 -4.87
C LEU A 28 -21.12 7.42 -3.83
N GLY A 29 -20.21 6.49 -4.17
CA GLY A 29 -19.13 6.01 -3.33
C GLY A 29 -18.55 7.18 -2.56
N ALA A 30 -18.45 7.01 -1.23
CA ALA A 30 -17.96 8.04 -0.33
C ALA A 30 -16.82 8.76 -1.04
N THR A 31 -17.00 10.06 -1.31
CA THR A 31 -15.92 10.90 -1.80
C THR A 31 -14.87 10.84 -0.70
N ARG A 32 -13.94 9.88 -0.82
CA ARG A 32 -12.68 9.88 -0.07
C ARG A 32 -12.19 11.31 -0.27
N PRO A 33 -11.93 12.08 0.81
CA PRO A 33 -11.31 13.39 0.64
C PRO A 33 -10.15 13.19 -0.32
N GLU A 34 -10.08 14.02 -1.35
CA GLU A 34 -9.04 13.96 -2.36
C GLU A 34 -7.75 14.35 -1.63
N VAL A 35 -7.11 13.35 -1.00
CA VAL A 35 -5.85 13.55 -0.30
C VAL A 35 -4.80 13.58 -1.40
N ASP A 36 -4.21 14.75 -1.60
CA ASP A 36 -3.13 14.94 -2.54
C ASP A 36 -1.93 14.10 -2.05
N PRO A 37 -1.48 13.09 -2.82
CA PRO A 37 -0.42 12.22 -2.38
C PRO A 37 0.92 12.96 -2.37
N LEU A 38 1.70 12.73 -1.32
CA LEU A 38 3.07 13.23 -1.19
C LEU A 38 3.96 12.57 -2.23
N THR A 39 4.94 13.30 -2.76
CA THR A 39 6.01 12.66 -3.52
C THR A 39 6.95 11.88 -2.59
N VAL A 40 7.74 10.97 -3.15
CA VAL A 40 8.76 10.24 -2.38
C VAL A 40 9.74 11.19 -1.69
N GLU A 41 10.13 12.27 -2.34
CA GLU A 41 11.04 13.27 -1.76
C GLU A 41 10.41 14.02 -0.58
N GLU A 42 9.13 14.37 -0.69
CA GLU A 42 8.38 15.00 0.41
C GLU A 42 8.26 14.05 1.60
N ALA A 43 7.91 12.78 1.32
CA ALA A 43 7.82 11.75 2.34
C ALA A 43 9.15 11.55 3.07
N LEU A 44 10.29 11.53 2.36
CA LEU A 44 11.62 11.38 2.95
C LEU A 44 12.11 12.63 3.71
N ALA A 45 11.63 13.82 3.36
CA ALA A 45 12.04 15.07 3.99
C ALA A 45 11.20 15.44 5.23
N GLY A 46 10.00 14.88 5.36
CA GLY A 46 9.08 15.16 6.46
C GLY A 46 9.27 14.26 7.69
N GLU A 47 8.76 14.75 8.83
CA GLU A 47 8.57 13.96 10.04
C GLU A 47 7.07 13.69 10.22
N TRP A 48 6.60 12.54 9.76
CA TRP A 48 5.16 12.20 9.71
C TRP A 48 4.67 11.45 10.94
N GLY A 49 5.59 10.90 11.76
CA GLY A 49 5.23 10.04 12.88
C GLY A 49 4.32 8.89 12.43
N SER A 50 3.32 8.57 13.25
CA SER A 50 2.35 7.50 13.00
C SER A 50 1.08 7.96 12.26
N ASP A 51 1.07 9.17 11.70
CA ASP A 51 -0.05 9.64 10.89
C ASP A 51 -0.12 8.87 9.56
N GLU A 52 -1.34 8.54 9.14
CA GLU A 52 -1.59 7.91 7.85
C GLU A 52 -1.39 8.94 6.73
N ILE A 53 -0.57 8.56 5.74
CA ILE A 53 -0.21 9.38 4.59
C ILE A 53 -0.38 8.58 3.29
N PHE A 54 -0.43 9.33 2.20
CA PHE A 54 -0.48 8.80 0.84
C PHE A 54 0.81 9.22 0.15
N VAL A 55 1.55 8.27 -0.42
CA VAL A 55 2.81 8.54 -1.11
C VAL A 55 2.74 8.00 -2.54
N THR A 56 3.00 8.87 -3.51
CA THR A 56 3.07 8.51 -4.93
C THR A 56 4.50 8.32 -5.39
N GLY A 57 4.75 7.26 -6.17
CA GLY A 57 6.04 7.02 -6.79
C GLY A 57 6.13 5.71 -7.56
N TRP A 58 7.32 5.43 -8.10
CA TRP A 58 7.59 4.26 -8.93
C TRP A 58 7.90 3.04 -8.06
N TYR A 59 7.08 2.01 -8.15
CA TYR A 59 7.25 0.80 -7.34
C TYR A 59 8.30 -0.14 -7.92
N ALA A 60 9.25 -0.54 -7.07
CA ALA A 60 10.23 -1.56 -7.38
C ALA A 60 10.29 -2.61 -6.26
N GLU A 61 10.34 -3.87 -6.66
CA GLU A 61 10.55 -5.01 -5.75
C GLU A 61 11.70 -5.89 -6.24
N LEU A 62 12.68 -6.14 -5.38
CA LEU A 62 13.75 -7.11 -5.60
C LEU A 62 13.53 -8.34 -4.72
N ASP A 63 13.47 -9.50 -5.37
CA ASP A 63 13.45 -10.78 -4.67
C ASP A 63 14.83 -11.45 -4.67
N ALA A 64 15.11 -12.17 -3.58
CA ALA A 64 16.07 -13.28 -3.55
C ALA A 64 17.58 -13.01 -3.77
N ASP A 65 18.03 -11.81 -4.11
CA ASP A 65 19.48 -11.52 -4.21
C ASP A 65 20.13 -11.14 -2.87
N CYS A 66 19.33 -10.71 -1.90
CA CYS A 66 19.84 -10.36 -0.57
C CYS A 66 19.94 -11.62 0.32
N THR A 67 21.19 -11.99 0.62
CA THR A 67 21.51 -13.17 1.41
C THR A 67 21.41 -12.85 2.91
N GLY A 68 20.65 -13.65 3.67
CA GLY A 68 20.91 -13.82 5.10
C GLY A 68 20.14 -12.95 6.10
N ASP A 69 18.97 -12.40 5.78
CA ASP A 69 18.13 -11.74 6.78
C ASP A 69 16.78 -12.46 6.96
N ASP A 70 16.65 -13.17 8.07
CA ASP A 70 15.41 -13.83 8.50
C ASP A 70 14.43 -12.88 9.20
N GLY A 71 14.84 -11.63 9.44
CA GLY A 71 14.08 -10.64 10.18
C GLY A 71 14.44 -10.60 11.66
N GLY A 72 15.70 -10.90 12.01
CA GLY A 72 16.22 -10.74 13.36
C GLY A 72 15.67 -11.76 14.37
N ALA A 73 15.89 -11.50 15.66
CA ALA A 73 15.58 -12.45 16.74
C ALA A 73 14.08 -12.58 17.08
N ASP A 74 13.25 -11.59 16.73
CA ASP A 74 11.82 -11.58 17.02
C ASP A 74 10.99 -11.75 15.74
N ALA A 75 10.35 -12.92 15.64
CA ALA A 75 9.51 -13.29 14.50
C ALA A 75 8.27 -12.41 14.33
N THR A 76 7.81 -11.72 15.39
CA THR A 76 6.61 -10.87 15.35
C THR A 76 6.84 -9.56 14.59
N VAL A 77 8.09 -9.09 14.55
CA VAL A 77 8.50 -7.86 13.84
C VAL A 77 9.46 -8.13 12.68
N ALA A 78 9.69 -9.40 12.36
CA ALA A 78 10.53 -9.83 11.25
C ALA A 78 10.12 -9.18 9.92
N TRP A 79 8.82 -9.00 9.69
CA TRP A 79 8.29 -8.37 8.48
C TRP A 79 8.78 -6.92 8.27
N LEU A 80 9.09 -6.18 9.35
CA LEU A 80 9.53 -4.79 9.30
C LEU A 80 11.05 -4.66 9.16
N GLN A 81 11.79 -5.57 9.82
CA GLN A 81 13.26 -5.50 9.83
C GLN A 81 13.96 -6.32 8.74
N ARG A 82 13.22 -7.20 8.02
CA ARG A 82 13.75 -8.01 6.90
C ARG A 82 14.30 -7.15 5.77
N ASP A 83 15.49 -7.49 5.31
CA ASP A 83 16.11 -6.94 4.11
C ASP A 83 15.53 -7.49 2.80
N CYS A 84 14.84 -8.64 2.84
CA CYS A 84 14.24 -9.27 1.67
C CYS A 84 12.80 -9.75 1.91
N PRO A 85 11.93 -9.66 0.89
CA PRO A 85 12.16 -8.95 -0.37
C PRO A 85 12.24 -7.43 -0.15
N LEU A 86 13.16 -6.77 -0.88
CA LEU A 86 13.29 -5.31 -0.80
C LEU A 86 12.18 -4.69 -1.64
N ARG A 87 11.34 -3.88 -1.00
CA ARG A 87 10.30 -3.10 -1.66
C ARG A 87 10.56 -1.63 -1.44
N VAL A 88 10.55 -0.85 -2.52
CA VAL A 88 10.78 0.58 -2.45
C VAL A 88 9.84 1.34 -3.37
N LEU A 89 9.59 2.60 -2.99
CA LEU A 89 9.01 3.61 -3.85
C LEU A 89 10.08 4.61 -4.25
N LEU A 90 10.22 4.87 -5.55
CA LEU A 90 11.21 5.78 -6.11
C LEU A 90 10.56 7.07 -6.63
N PRO A 91 11.25 8.21 -6.52
CA PRO A 91 10.75 9.48 -7.08
C PRO A 91 10.70 9.48 -8.61
N HIS A 92 11.58 8.70 -9.24
CA HIS A 92 11.74 8.61 -10.68
C HIS A 92 11.77 7.16 -11.13
N GLN A 93 11.39 6.93 -12.38
CA GLN A 93 11.44 5.61 -12.98
C GLN A 93 12.87 5.07 -12.94
N PRO A 94 13.12 3.92 -12.31
CA PRO A 94 14.45 3.31 -12.31
C PRO A 94 14.84 2.83 -13.70
N ALA A 95 16.15 2.79 -13.97
CA ALA A 95 16.68 2.11 -15.15
C ALA A 95 16.53 0.59 -15.01
N ASP A 96 16.44 -0.11 -16.14
CA ASP A 96 16.25 -1.57 -16.20
C ASP A 96 17.34 -2.40 -15.46
N GLY A 97 18.50 -1.80 -15.17
CA GLY A 97 19.63 -2.42 -14.49
C GLY A 97 19.99 -1.78 -13.16
N VAL A 98 19.05 -1.10 -12.48
CA VAL A 98 19.29 -0.48 -11.17
C VAL A 98 19.76 -1.52 -10.14
N SER A 99 20.81 -1.20 -9.39
CA SER A 99 21.34 -2.07 -8.34
C SER A 99 20.52 -1.98 -7.05
N GLN A 100 20.66 -3.00 -6.20
CA GLN A 100 20.02 -2.99 -4.89
C GLN A 100 20.49 -1.81 -4.01
N GLU A 101 21.79 -1.50 -4.04
CA GLU A 101 22.36 -0.38 -3.28
C GLU A 101 21.77 0.96 -3.72
N GLU A 102 21.53 1.14 -5.02
CA GLU A 102 20.85 2.32 -5.54
C GLU A 102 19.39 2.40 -5.05
N LEU A 103 18.66 1.29 -5.08
CA LEU A 103 17.29 1.25 -4.55
C LEU A 103 17.21 1.56 -3.06
N ILE A 104 18.15 1.06 -2.25
CA ILE A 104 18.21 1.35 -0.81
C ILE A 104 18.53 2.83 -0.56
N ARG A 105 19.40 3.42 -1.39
CA ARG A 105 19.85 4.81 -1.23
C ARG A 105 18.79 5.82 -1.65
N ASP A 106 18.12 5.57 -2.77
CA ASP A 106 17.24 6.54 -3.42
C ASP A 106 15.75 6.26 -3.19
N GLY A 107 15.40 5.07 -2.69
CA GLY A 107 14.03 4.62 -2.52
C GLY A 107 13.51 4.78 -1.08
N LEU A 108 12.23 5.11 -0.97
CA LEU A 108 11.46 4.98 0.26
C LEU A 108 11.14 3.50 0.51
N ARG A 109 11.66 2.93 1.60
CA ARG A 109 11.45 1.52 1.95
C ARG A 109 9.99 1.27 2.34
N LEU A 110 9.44 0.15 1.86
CA LEU A 110 8.08 -0.29 2.12
C LEU A 110 8.09 -1.62 2.88
N ALA A 111 7.23 -1.75 3.89
CA ALA A 111 6.97 -3.00 4.60
C ALA A 111 5.48 -3.15 4.88
N ALA A 112 5.01 -4.38 5.09
CA ALA A 112 3.65 -4.61 5.54
C ALA A 112 3.59 -5.88 6.40
N PRO A 113 2.76 -5.92 7.46
CA PRO A 113 2.57 -7.12 8.28
C PRO A 113 1.83 -8.22 7.52
N LEU A 114 1.03 -7.87 6.50
CA LEU A 114 0.21 -8.79 5.71
C LEU A 114 0.65 -8.77 4.24
N GLY A 115 0.70 -9.94 3.61
CA GLY A 115 1.25 -10.12 2.26
C GLY A 115 0.38 -9.59 1.10
N ASN A 116 -0.78 -9.01 1.38
CA ASN A 116 -1.74 -8.50 0.38
C ASN A 116 -1.63 -6.97 0.14
N ALA A 117 -0.75 -6.27 0.85
CA ALA A 117 -0.57 -4.81 0.73
C ALA A 117 0.33 -4.38 -0.46
N PHE A 118 0.73 -5.33 -1.32
CA PHE A 118 1.61 -5.06 -2.45
C PHE A 118 1.07 -5.64 -3.76
N PRO A 119 1.35 -5.00 -4.91
CA PRO A 119 1.01 -5.53 -6.21
C PRO A 119 1.58 -6.93 -6.43
N SER A 120 0.83 -7.78 -7.15
CA SER A 120 1.32 -9.10 -7.56
C SER A 120 2.54 -8.96 -8.49
N ARG A 121 3.44 -9.94 -8.41
CA ARG A 121 4.64 -9.99 -9.26
C ARG A 121 4.31 -10.37 -10.69
N ALA A 122 5.04 -9.76 -11.64
CA ALA A 122 5.04 -10.18 -13.03
C ALA A 122 5.91 -11.43 -13.26
N ASP A 123 7.10 -11.51 -12.65
CA ASP A 123 8.04 -12.63 -12.79
C ASP A 123 8.65 -13.10 -11.45
N PRO A 124 8.89 -14.41 -11.26
CA PRO A 124 9.64 -14.92 -10.11
C PRO A 124 11.16 -14.67 -10.28
N ALA A 125 11.82 -14.23 -9.19
CA ALA A 125 13.28 -14.05 -9.08
C ALA A 125 13.94 -12.96 -9.96
N GLY A 126 13.17 -11.98 -10.46
CA GLY A 126 13.70 -10.79 -11.12
C GLY A 126 13.22 -9.50 -10.45
N PRO A 127 13.80 -8.32 -10.78
CA PRO A 127 13.27 -7.04 -10.35
C PRO A 127 11.86 -6.87 -10.89
N ASN A 128 10.86 -6.92 -10.02
CA ASN A 128 9.49 -6.57 -10.38
C ASN A 128 9.38 -5.05 -10.31
N LEU A 129 9.78 -4.39 -11.40
CA LEU A 129 9.57 -2.96 -11.61
C LEU A 129 8.17 -2.79 -12.21
N ARG A 130 7.19 -2.41 -11.38
CA ARG A 130 5.92 -1.95 -11.93
C ARG A 130 6.25 -0.62 -12.61
N ILE A 131 6.29 -0.60 -13.95
CA ILE A 131 6.57 0.60 -14.78
C ILE A 131 5.39 1.59 -14.72
N GLN A 132 4.80 1.74 -13.55
CA GLN A 132 3.66 2.58 -13.26
C GLN A 132 3.93 3.23 -11.91
N GLN A 133 3.56 4.50 -11.82
CA GLN A 133 3.46 5.14 -10.51
C GLN A 133 2.26 4.54 -9.78
N LEU A 134 2.45 4.26 -8.50
CA LEU A 134 1.42 3.78 -7.60
C LEU A 134 1.30 4.75 -6.43
N VAL A 135 0.12 4.80 -5.82
CA VAL A 135 -0.12 5.51 -4.58
C VAL A 135 -0.20 4.49 -3.45
N PHE A 136 0.69 4.59 -2.48
CA PHE A 136 0.69 3.76 -1.28
C PHE A 136 0.08 4.52 -0.10
N GLU A 137 -0.78 3.84 0.65
CA GLU A 137 -1.38 4.30 1.90
C GLU A 137 -0.64 3.62 3.06
N GLY A 138 -0.23 4.38 4.08
CA GLY A 138 0.51 3.82 5.20
C GLY A 138 0.99 4.87 6.19
N HIS A 139 1.84 4.46 7.13
CA HIS A 139 2.39 5.33 8.18
C HIS A 139 3.88 5.03 8.45
N PHE A 140 4.55 5.98 9.10
CA PHE A 140 5.91 5.80 9.62
C PHE A 140 5.86 5.55 11.15
N ASP A 141 7.02 5.38 11.78
CA ASP A 141 7.16 5.22 13.24
C ASP A 141 6.18 4.21 13.86
N ASP A 142 6.02 3.05 13.21
CA ASP A 142 5.16 1.97 13.69
C ASP A 142 5.63 1.48 15.07
N ASP A 143 4.68 1.22 15.98
CA ASP A 143 4.98 0.76 17.35
C ASP A 143 5.90 -0.48 17.36
N ALA A 144 5.79 -1.36 16.37
CA ALA A 144 6.64 -2.54 16.22
C ALA A 144 8.12 -2.21 15.98
N ALA A 145 8.45 -0.99 15.51
CA ALA A 145 9.82 -0.54 15.32
C ALA A 145 10.63 -0.55 16.63
N THR A 146 9.97 -0.38 17.77
CA THR A 146 10.61 -0.46 19.09
C THR A 146 11.14 -1.86 19.45
N ALA A 147 10.61 -2.91 18.81
CA ALA A 147 11.05 -4.28 18.97
C ALA A 147 12.04 -4.74 17.88
N CYS A 148 12.39 -3.89 16.92
CA CYS A 148 13.49 -4.16 16.00
C CYS A 148 14.82 -4.27 16.76
N VAL A 149 15.78 -5.02 16.21
CA VAL A 149 17.14 -5.06 16.79
C VAL A 149 17.75 -3.65 16.85
N PRO A 150 18.58 -3.33 17.87
CA PRO A 150 19.02 -1.96 18.16
C PRO A 150 19.62 -1.23 16.96
N GLU A 151 20.35 -1.92 16.10
CA GLU A 151 21.01 -1.35 14.93
C GLU A 151 20.05 -0.99 13.79
N ARG A 152 18.79 -1.48 13.85
CA ARG A 152 17.78 -1.35 12.80
C ARG A 152 16.57 -0.51 13.21
N VAL A 153 16.46 -0.10 14.48
CA VAL A 153 15.29 0.66 15.00
C VAL A 153 14.98 1.89 14.15
N GLU A 154 15.99 2.72 13.86
CA GLU A 154 15.78 3.93 13.07
C GLU A 154 15.32 3.63 11.64
N ARG A 155 15.85 2.57 11.03
CA ARG A 155 15.39 2.10 9.72
C ARG A 155 13.94 1.59 9.77
N CYS A 156 13.56 0.88 10.83
CA CYS A 156 12.19 0.42 11.03
C CYS A 156 11.23 1.61 11.17
N ARG A 157 11.63 2.67 11.89
CA ARG A 157 10.85 3.90 12.04
C ARG A 157 10.71 4.67 10.73
N SER A 158 11.76 4.69 9.91
CA SER A 158 11.79 5.37 8.62
C SER A 158 11.23 4.52 7.46
N THR A 159 10.66 3.35 7.74
CA THR A 159 10.03 2.49 6.74
C THR A 159 8.54 2.80 6.70
N LEU A 160 8.00 3.01 5.49
CA LEU A 160 6.56 3.17 5.33
C LEU A 160 5.89 1.81 5.53
N VAL A 161 5.10 1.68 6.58
CA VAL A 161 4.27 0.51 6.85
C VAL A 161 2.98 0.66 6.05
N VAL A 162 2.87 -0.13 4.99
CA VAL A 162 1.80 -0.05 4.00
C VAL A 162 0.56 -0.78 4.50
N SER A 163 -0.57 -0.09 4.45
CA SER A 163 -1.91 -0.64 4.70
C SER A 163 -2.61 -1.02 3.40
N ASP A 164 -2.50 -0.19 2.35
CA ASP A 164 -3.13 -0.40 1.05
C ASP A 164 -2.35 0.27 -0.10
N TYR A 165 -2.73 -0.01 -1.35
CA TYR A 165 -2.23 0.68 -2.53
C TYR A 165 -3.30 0.86 -3.61
N ASP A 166 -3.18 1.91 -4.41
CA ASP A 166 -4.03 2.17 -5.57
C ASP A 166 -3.17 2.24 -6.85
N GLU A 167 -3.68 1.65 -7.94
CA GLU A 167 -3.11 1.75 -9.29
C GLU A 167 -3.56 3.05 -10.01
N LEU A 168 -4.52 3.78 -9.44
CA LEU A 168 -5.04 5.02 -9.99
C LEU A 168 -4.21 6.23 -9.54
N VAL A 169 -3.17 6.55 -10.29
CA VAL A 169 -2.66 7.93 -10.32
C VAL A 169 -3.65 8.74 -11.17
N ARG A 170 -4.53 9.51 -10.52
CA ARG A 170 -5.55 10.32 -11.20
C ARG A 170 -4.98 11.63 -11.75
#